data_AF-A0A9D1VPU7-F1
#
_entry.id   AF-A0A9D1VPU7-F1
#
_cell.length_a   1.000
_cell.length_b   1.000
_cell.length_c   1.000
_cell.angle_alpha   90.00
_cell.angle_beta   90.00
_cell.angle_gamma   90.00
#
_symmetry.space_group_name_H-M   'P 1'
#
loop_
_entity.id
_entity.type
_entity.pdbx_description
1 polymer ?
#
loop_
_entity_poly.entity_id
_entity_poly.type
_entity_poly.pdbx_seq_one_letter_code
_entity_poly.pdbx_strand_id
1 'polypeptide(L)'
;ERYCNGAADTAQFFLLSNIYHRLGNNDSALYYIEHYTHRAEESDETLLGYYALKSEILGDMQRYREALACNEKYTEITNRVHYAQQQSSIKEMEIKYKNRLLAQSYKMLHMRHIVVTVILTVAVILFLMMMLLYRRYKEARINEYYHLLEDAKYNYSSLKKQFDTLKQFADSQQDNKFLFINTLDIRIETLRRLLEMTDAYKNNDEEFYRKCREYLRLCNDNKESVLGDLQKIVTLYCGNVPDYLRQHYPRLNNDDINICCMECLHFTPQQIRILFNYSNNKSIYTKRNRLRNKLRLPHNISLGEFLQSIVYELQNQTQTPIGEACG
;
A
#
# COMPACT_ATOMS: atom_id res chain seq x y z
N GLU A 1 -21.76 43.36 88.49
CA GLU A 1 -21.69 41.98 87.98
C GLU A 1 -22.74 41.14 88.68
N ARG A 2 -23.78 40.68 87.97
CA ARG A 2 -24.75 39.70 88.48
C ARG A 2 -24.69 38.50 87.53
N TYR A 3 -23.84 37.54 87.87
CA TYR A 3 -23.80 36.24 87.20
C TYR A 3 -25.06 35.48 87.63
N CYS A 4 -25.97 35.23 86.68
CA CYS A 4 -27.13 34.35 86.70
C CYS A 4 -28.03 34.34 87.96
N ASN A 5 -29.29 34.75 87.80
CA ASN A 5 -30.37 34.65 88.79
C ASN A 5 -30.70 33.17 89.15
N GLY A 6 -29.83 32.50 89.91
CA GLY A 6 -30.12 31.28 90.67
C GLY A 6 -30.42 29.99 89.88
N ALA A 7 -30.60 30.04 88.56
CA ALA A 7 -30.78 28.86 87.72
C ALA A 7 -29.62 28.73 86.74
N ALA A 8 -28.73 27.76 86.98
CA ALA A 8 -27.73 27.38 86.00
C ALA A 8 -28.43 26.71 84.81
N ASP A 9 -27.97 27.02 83.59
CA ASP A 9 -28.44 26.40 82.36
C ASP A 9 -28.15 24.89 82.38
N THR A 10 -29.02 24.05 81.82
CA THR A 10 -28.86 22.59 81.85
C THR A 10 -27.55 22.14 81.18
N ALA A 11 -27.04 22.94 80.23
CA ALA A 11 -25.72 22.74 79.62
C ALA A 11 -24.55 22.87 80.62
N GLN A 12 -24.71 23.63 81.70
CA GLN A 12 -23.67 23.84 82.71
C GLN A 12 -23.66 22.74 83.79
N PHE A 13 -24.72 21.92 83.89
CA PHE A 13 -24.83 20.90 84.93
C PHE A 13 -23.76 19.80 84.84
N PHE A 14 -23.34 19.41 83.64
CA PHE A 14 -22.21 18.48 83.49
C PHE A 14 -20.91 19.05 84.07
N LEU A 15 -20.62 20.31 83.75
CA LEU A 15 -19.43 21.01 84.27
C LEU A 15 -19.52 21.21 85.79
N LEU A 16 -20.70 21.61 86.27
CA LEU A 16 -20.94 21.85 87.69
C LEU A 16 -20.82 20.55 88.50
N SER A 17 -21.32 19.44 87.97
CA SER A 17 -21.12 18.10 88.55
C SER A 17 -19.64 17.76 88.66
N ASN A 18 -18.87 17.95 87.58
CA ASN A 18 -17.43 17.68 87.56
C ASN A 18 -16.67 18.55 88.58
N ILE A 19 -17.03 19.82 88.70
CA ILE A 19 -16.44 20.74 89.70
C ILE A 19 -16.73 20.26 91.12
N TYR A 20 -17.99 19.96 91.46
CA TYR A 20 -18.34 19.49 92.80
C TYR A 20 -17.71 18.14 93.15
N HIS A 21 -17.58 17.24 92.17
CA HIS A 21 -16.89 15.96 92.34
C HIS A 21 -15.42 16.18 92.70
N ARG A 22 -14.70 17.05 91.97
CA ARG A 22 -13.30 17.39 92.29
C ARG A 22 -13.12 18.06 93.64
N LEU A 23 -14.14 18.77 94.13
CA LEU A 23 -14.15 19.36 95.47
C LEU A 23 -14.48 18.35 96.58
N GLY A 24 -14.75 17.08 96.22
CA GLY A 24 -15.12 16.00 97.15
C GLY A 24 -16.58 16.05 97.61
N ASN A 25 -17.40 16.94 97.06
CA ASN A 25 -18.83 17.06 97.38
C ASN A 25 -19.66 16.19 96.43
N ASN A 26 -19.62 14.88 96.68
CA ASN A 26 -20.21 13.88 95.77
C ASN A 26 -21.75 13.91 95.73
N ASP A 27 -22.42 14.34 96.80
CA ASP A 27 -23.88 14.49 96.81
C ASP A 27 -24.34 15.58 95.82
N SER A 28 -23.67 16.74 95.86
CA SER A 28 -23.96 17.83 94.93
C SER A 28 -23.56 17.45 93.49
N ALA A 29 -22.44 16.75 93.34
CA ALA A 29 -22.00 16.25 92.03
C ALA A 29 -23.03 15.29 91.41
N LEU A 30 -23.57 14.36 92.21
CA LEU A 30 -24.59 13.41 91.78
C LEU A 30 -25.90 14.12 91.39
N TYR A 31 -26.33 15.11 92.17
CA TYR A 31 -27.51 15.91 91.84
C TYR A 31 -27.40 16.54 90.46
N TYR A 32 -26.29 17.25 90.18
CA TYR A 32 -26.13 17.94 88.89
C TYR A 32 -25.98 16.97 87.71
N ILE A 33 -25.31 15.82 87.87
CA ILE A 33 -25.19 14.86 86.76
C ILE A 33 -26.54 14.22 86.44
N GLU A 34 -27.38 13.93 87.44
CA GLU A 34 -28.72 13.38 87.23
C GLU A 34 -29.65 14.38 86.53
N HIS A 35 -29.51 15.67 86.82
CA HIS A 35 -30.22 16.73 86.11
C HIS A 35 -29.67 17.00 84.70
N TYR A 36 -28.53 16.42 84.32
CA TYR A 36 -27.98 16.48 82.96
C TYR A 36 -28.47 15.34 82.03
N THR A 37 -29.15 14.33 82.57
CA THR A 37 -29.62 13.11 81.86
C THR A 37 -30.28 13.37 80.51
N HIS A 38 -31.29 14.23 80.46
CA HIS A 38 -32.05 14.52 79.23
C HIS A 38 -31.17 15.04 78.09
N ARG A 39 -30.13 15.81 78.43
CA ARG A 39 -29.17 16.35 77.46
C ARG A 39 -28.09 15.34 77.09
N ALA A 40 -27.74 14.45 78.01
CA ALA A 40 -26.82 13.35 77.74
C ALA A 40 -27.35 12.39 76.66
N GLU A 41 -28.67 12.21 76.58
CA GLU A 41 -29.34 11.35 75.58
C GLU A 41 -29.31 11.90 74.14
N GLU A 42 -28.86 13.14 73.92
CA GLU A 42 -28.80 13.76 72.58
C GLU A 42 -27.74 13.14 71.66
N SER A 43 -26.66 12.59 72.22
CA SER A 43 -25.54 12.00 71.47
C SER A 43 -24.84 10.89 72.25
N ASP A 44 -24.29 9.91 71.55
CA ASP A 44 -23.49 8.83 72.16
C ASP A 44 -22.25 9.38 72.86
N GLU A 45 -21.68 10.47 72.35
CA GLU A 45 -20.52 11.14 72.95
C GLU A 45 -20.87 11.79 74.29
N THR A 46 -22.03 12.45 74.38
CA THR A 46 -22.51 13.07 75.62
C THR A 46 -22.93 12.01 76.64
N LEU A 47 -23.50 10.90 76.16
CA LEU A 47 -23.91 9.78 76.99
C LEU A 47 -22.71 9.03 77.59
N LEU A 48 -21.62 8.88 76.83
CA LEU A 48 -20.34 8.35 77.32
C LEU A 48 -19.78 9.20 78.46
N GLY A 49 -19.72 10.52 78.26
CA GLY A 49 -19.25 11.46 79.29
C GLY A 49 -20.12 11.40 80.56
N TYR A 50 -21.44 11.32 80.40
CA TYR A 50 -22.40 11.19 81.50
C TYR A 50 -22.18 9.93 82.34
N TYR A 51 -22.14 8.74 81.72
CA TYR A 51 -21.98 7.49 82.45
C TYR A 51 -20.58 7.33 83.08
N ALA A 52 -19.55 7.86 82.43
CA ALA A 52 -18.19 7.88 83.00
C ALA A 52 -18.16 8.70 84.30
N LEU A 53 -18.60 9.96 84.25
CA LEU A 53 -18.60 10.85 85.41
C LEU A 53 -19.54 10.35 86.53
N LYS A 54 -20.71 9.83 86.17
CA LYS A 54 -21.66 9.25 87.15
C LYS A 54 -21.09 8.02 87.84
N SER A 55 -20.37 7.16 87.11
CA SER A 55 -19.71 5.97 87.67
C SER A 55 -18.63 6.34 88.68
N GLU A 56 -17.80 7.35 88.37
CA GLU A 56 -16.75 7.86 89.27
C GLU A 56 -17.35 8.43 90.56
N ILE A 57 -18.37 9.29 90.46
CA ILE A 57 -19.08 9.86 91.62
C ILE A 57 -19.67 8.76 92.50
N LEU A 58 -20.36 7.78 91.90
CA LEU A 58 -20.97 6.67 92.64
C LEU A 58 -19.92 5.74 93.27
N GLY A 59 -18.77 5.57 92.62
CA GLY A 59 -17.63 4.83 93.15
C GLY A 59 -17.08 5.47 94.43
N ASP A 60 -16.87 6.79 94.42
CA ASP A 60 -16.40 7.54 95.58
C ASP A 60 -17.42 7.57 96.73
N MET A 61 -18.72 7.45 96.42
CA MET A 61 -19.80 7.27 97.40
C MET A 61 -19.95 5.82 97.89
N GLN A 62 -19.08 4.89 97.47
CA GLN A 62 -19.13 3.45 97.78
C GLN A 62 -20.42 2.75 97.30
N ARG A 63 -21.14 3.33 96.33
CA ARG A 63 -22.35 2.78 95.70
C ARG A 63 -21.99 1.89 94.52
N TYR A 64 -21.16 0.88 94.77
CA TYR A 64 -20.51 0.07 93.72
C TYR A 64 -21.47 -0.62 92.75
N ARG A 65 -22.66 -1.02 93.21
CA ARG A 65 -23.66 -1.67 92.34
C ARG A 65 -24.16 -0.73 91.24
N GLU A 66 -24.39 0.52 91.58
CA GLU A 66 -24.88 1.52 90.64
C GLU A 66 -23.75 2.05 89.74
N ALA A 67 -22.54 2.17 90.29
CA ALA A 67 -21.34 2.46 89.51
C ALA A 67 -21.09 1.37 88.44
N LEU A 68 -21.22 0.09 88.81
CA LEU A 68 -21.10 -1.03 87.88
C LEU A 68 -22.11 -0.95 86.75
N ALA A 69 -23.40 -0.68 87.06
CA ALA A 69 -24.43 -0.52 86.04
C ALA A 69 -24.13 0.67 85.09
N CYS A 70 -23.59 1.77 85.61
CA CYS A 70 -23.13 2.89 84.77
C CYS A 70 -21.95 2.49 83.88
N ASN A 71 -21.01 1.69 84.39
CA ASN A 71 -19.85 1.23 83.63
C ASN A 71 -20.23 0.20 82.54
N GLU A 72 -21.22 -0.66 82.79
CA GLU A 72 -21.81 -1.54 81.77
C GLU A 72 -22.42 -0.72 80.62
N LYS A 73 -23.17 0.33 80.96
CA LYS A 73 -23.74 1.25 79.97
C LYS A 73 -22.67 2.02 79.19
N TYR A 74 -21.64 2.51 79.88
CA TYR A 74 -20.48 3.13 79.23
C TYR A 74 -19.85 2.18 78.21
N THR A 75 -19.57 0.94 78.60
CA THR A 75 -18.95 -0.07 77.73
C THR A 75 -19.82 -0.42 76.52
N GLU A 76 -21.14 -0.54 76.71
CA GLU A 76 -22.11 -0.77 75.64
C GLU A 76 -22.06 0.34 74.58
N ILE A 77 -22.08 1.60 75.02
CA ILE A 77 -22.04 2.77 74.13
C ILE A 77 -20.67 2.88 73.46
N THR A 78 -19.57 2.63 74.18
CA THR A 78 -18.21 2.65 73.62
C THR A 78 -18.09 1.65 72.47
N ASN A 79 -18.58 0.43 72.67
CA ASN A 79 -18.56 -0.61 71.63
C ASN A 79 -19.39 -0.20 70.41
N ARG A 80 -20.56 0.41 70.62
CA ARG A 80 -21.41 0.91 69.53
C ARG A 80 -20.72 2.00 68.71
N VAL A 81 -20.15 3.01 69.38
CA VAL A 81 -19.44 4.12 68.73
C VAL A 81 -18.24 3.60 67.96
N HIS A 82 -17.45 2.71 68.56
CA HIS A 82 -16.28 2.12 67.92
C HIS A 82 -16.67 1.32 66.66
N TYR A 83 -17.74 0.52 66.74
CA TYR A 83 -18.24 -0.24 65.59
C TYR A 83 -18.74 0.68 64.46
N ALA A 84 -19.49 1.73 64.80
CA ALA A 84 -19.99 2.69 63.81
C ALA A 84 -18.84 3.43 63.09
N GLN A 85 -17.80 3.81 63.82
CA GLN A 85 -16.61 4.47 63.27
C GLN A 85 -15.81 3.52 62.37
N GLN A 86 -15.63 2.27 62.78
CA GLN A 86 -14.94 1.25 61.98
C GLN A 86 -15.70 0.97 60.68
N GLN A 87 -17.02 0.81 60.75
CA GLN A 87 -17.86 0.59 59.56
C GLN A 87 -17.79 1.76 58.58
N SER A 88 -17.79 3.00 59.09
CA SER A 88 -17.67 4.21 58.27
C SER A 88 -16.32 4.29 57.57
N SER A 89 -15.24 3.96 58.29
CA SER A 89 -13.87 3.91 57.74
C SER A 89 -13.73 2.84 56.66
N ILE A 90 -14.32 1.65 56.86
CA ILE A 90 -14.34 0.57 55.86
C ILE A 90 -15.07 1.03 54.60
N LYS A 91 -16.24 1.66 54.74
CA LYS A 91 -17.03 2.17 53.62
C LYS A 91 -16.28 3.26 52.84
N GLU A 92 -15.60 4.17 53.53
CA GLU A 92 -14.79 5.20 52.88
C GLU A 92 -13.64 4.58 52.07
N MET A 93 -12.93 3.60 52.64
CA MET A 93 -11.88 2.86 51.94
C MET A 93 -12.42 2.13 50.71
N GLU A 94 -13.58 1.49 50.81
CA GLU A 94 -14.21 0.80 49.68
C GLU A 94 -14.56 1.76 48.54
N ILE A 95 -15.15 2.92 48.86
CA ILE A 95 -15.47 3.97 47.87
C ILE A 95 -14.19 4.47 47.20
N LYS A 96 -13.15 4.77 47.98
CA LYS A 96 -11.86 5.24 47.46
C LYS A 96 -11.20 4.20 46.56
N TYR A 97 -11.26 2.92 46.93
CA TYR A 97 -10.76 1.82 46.13
C TYR A 97 -11.53 1.67 44.81
N LYS A 98 -12.86 1.67 44.85
CA LYS A 98 -13.70 1.62 43.64
C LYS A 98 -13.42 2.80 42.70
N ASN A 99 -13.29 4.01 43.24
CA ASN A 99 -12.97 5.20 42.46
C ASN A 99 -11.58 5.09 41.81
N ARG A 100 -10.57 4.55 42.52
CA ARG A 100 -9.25 4.29 41.94
C ARG A 100 -9.30 3.28 40.81
N LEU A 101 -10.04 2.18 40.99
CA LEU A 101 -10.21 1.15 39.97
C LEU A 101 -10.88 1.71 38.71
N LEU A 102 -11.96 2.49 38.88
CA LEU A 102 -12.66 3.18 37.79
C LEU A 102 -11.75 4.18 37.07
N ALA A 103 -10.98 4.99 37.81
CA ALA A 103 -10.05 5.93 37.21
C ALA A 103 -8.95 5.21 36.40
N GLN A 104 -8.47 4.07 36.89
CA GLN A 104 -7.46 3.26 36.20
C GLN A 104 -8.02 2.60 34.93
N SER A 105 -9.22 2.01 35.00
CA SER A 105 -9.87 1.41 33.84
C SER A 105 -10.23 2.46 32.78
N TYR A 106 -10.71 3.63 33.21
CA TYR A 106 -10.98 4.76 32.33
C TYR A 106 -9.72 5.23 31.59
N LYS A 107 -8.59 5.39 32.31
CA LYS A 107 -7.31 5.74 31.69
C LYS A 107 -6.87 4.72 30.65
N MET A 108 -6.95 3.43 30.98
CA MET A 108 -6.56 2.36 30.05
C MET A 108 -7.44 2.36 28.79
N LEU A 109 -8.76 2.52 28.95
CA LEU A 109 -9.70 2.57 27.83
C LEU A 109 -9.48 3.82 26.98
N HIS A 110 -9.29 4.98 27.59
CA HIS A 110 -9.02 6.24 26.91
C HIS A 110 -7.72 6.19 26.11
N MET A 111 -6.65 5.64 26.67
CA MET A 111 -5.38 5.44 25.97
C MET A 111 -5.54 4.51 24.76
N ARG A 112 -6.31 3.43 24.90
CA ARG A 112 -6.62 2.53 23.77
C ARG A 112 -7.37 3.26 22.67
N HIS A 113 -8.39 4.06 23.01
CA HIS A 113 -9.11 4.86 22.03
C HIS A 113 -8.21 5.87 21.32
N ILE A 114 -7.36 6.61 22.05
CA ILE A 114 -6.38 7.54 21.45
C ILE A 114 -5.47 6.80 20.46
N VAL A 115 -4.91 5.66 20.84
CA VAL A 115 -3.98 4.92 19.97
C VAL A 115 -4.70 4.47 18.69
N VAL A 116 -5.92 3.93 18.82
CA VAL A 116 -6.72 3.50 17.65
C VAL A 116 -7.08 4.67 16.75
N THR A 117 -7.50 5.82 17.30
CA THR A 117 -7.81 7.00 16.49
C THR A 117 -6.58 7.54 15.79
N VAL A 118 -5.42 7.61 16.45
CA VAL A 118 -4.17 8.02 15.82
C VAL A 118 -3.80 7.10 14.66
N ILE A 119 -3.84 5.78 14.84
CA ILE A 119 -3.55 4.81 13.77
C ILE A 119 -4.49 5.02 12.58
N LEU A 120 -5.78 5.20 12.84
CA LEU A 120 -6.78 5.41 11.80
C LEU A 120 -6.56 6.72 11.03
N THR A 121 -6.22 7.81 11.73
CA THR A 121 -5.89 9.08 11.07
C THR A 121 -4.66 8.97 10.18
N VAL A 122 -3.60 8.30 10.65
CA VAL A 122 -2.38 8.06 9.84
C VAL A 122 -2.70 7.21 8.62
N ALA A 123 -3.52 6.15 8.76
CA ALA A 123 -3.93 5.31 7.64
C ALA A 123 -4.70 6.12 6.57
N VAL A 124 -5.59 7.03 6.98
CA VAL A 124 -6.32 7.91 6.06
C VAL A 124 -5.37 8.87 5.33
N ILE A 125 -4.39 9.46 6.04
CA ILE A 125 -3.39 10.35 5.42
C ILE A 125 -2.55 9.58 4.40
N LEU A 126 -2.09 8.37 4.73
CA LEU A 126 -1.34 7.52 3.82
C LEU A 126 -2.16 7.12 2.58
N PHE A 127 -3.45 6.81 2.77
CA PHE A 127 -4.35 6.53 1.66
C PHE A 127 -4.53 7.74 0.74
N LEU A 128 -4.73 8.94 1.30
CA LEU A 128 -4.82 10.18 0.51
C LEU A 128 -3.51 10.48 -0.23
N MET A 129 -2.36 10.31 0.43
CA MET A 129 -1.04 10.44 -0.21
C MET A 129 -0.85 9.45 -1.36
N MET A 130 -1.18 8.18 -1.14
CA MET A 130 -1.14 7.14 -2.18
C MET A 130 -2.07 7.51 -3.35
N MET A 131 -3.26 8.03 -3.06
CA MET A 131 -4.24 8.42 -4.06
C MET A 131 -3.75 9.61 -4.91
N LEU A 132 -3.11 10.61 -4.28
CA LEU A 132 -2.47 11.73 -5.00
C LEU A 132 -1.31 11.26 -5.88
N LEU A 133 -0.46 10.36 -5.37
CA LEU A 133 0.63 9.76 -6.16
C LEU A 133 0.09 8.95 -7.34
N TYR A 134 -0.97 8.17 -7.14
CA TYR A 134 -1.64 7.43 -8.20
C TYR A 134 -2.23 8.35 -9.27
N ARG A 135 -2.88 9.46 -8.86
CA ARG A 135 -3.36 10.48 -9.80
C ARG A 135 -2.22 11.06 -10.63
N ARG A 136 -1.12 11.47 -9.99
CA ARG A 136 0.06 11.99 -10.70
C ARG A 136 0.70 10.98 -11.63
N TYR A 137 0.81 9.72 -11.21
CA TYR A 137 1.32 8.64 -12.05
C TYR A 137 0.43 8.41 -13.28
N LYS A 138 -0.90 8.42 -13.10
CA LYS A 138 -1.86 8.27 -14.19
C LYS A 138 -1.79 9.44 -15.17
N GLU A 139 -1.70 10.67 -14.70
CA GLU A 139 -1.53 11.86 -15.54
C GLU A 139 -0.24 11.81 -16.36
N ALA A 140 0.88 11.42 -15.75
CA ALA A 140 2.15 11.26 -16.45
C ALA A 140 2.08 10.20 -17.56
N ARG A 141 1.46 9.04 -17.28
CA ARG A 141 1.25 7.99 -18.28
C ARG A 141 0.33 8.44 -19.40
N ILE A 142 -0.76 9.13 -19.08
CA ILE A 142 -1.70 9.64 -20.09
C ILE A 142 -0.98 10.61 -21.04
N ASN A 143 -0.15 11.51 -20.52
CA ASN A 143 0.63 12.43 -21.35
C ASN A 143 1.61 11.71 -22.29
N GLU A 144 2.26 10.64 -21.81
CA GLU A 144 3.12 9.77 -22.63
C GLU A 144 2.31 9.07 -23.74
N TYR A 145 1.12 8.55 -23.41
CA TYR A 145 0.20 7.96 -24.40
C TYR A 145 -0.26 8.98 -25.45
N TYR A 146 -0.56 10.23 -25.06
CA TYR A 146 -0.94 11.29 -26.00
C TYR A 146 0.20 11.64 -26.97
N HIS A 147 1.45 11.73 -26.49
CA HIS A 147 2.60 11.96 -27.35
C HIS A 147 2.80 10.84 -28.39
N LEU A 148 2.68 9.57 -27.97
CA LEU A 148 2.77 8.43 -28.89
C LEU A 148 1.65 8.43 -29.94
N LEU A 149 0.45 8.87 -29.58
CA LEU A 149 -0.69 9.00 -30.49
C LEU A 149 -0.47 10.11 -31.52
N GLU A 150 0.08 11.25 -31.09
CA GLU A 150 0.41 12.38 -31.97
C GLU A 150 1.52 11.99 -32.97
N ASP A 151 2.57 11.30 -32.52
CA ASP A 151 3.64 10.79 -33.37
C ASP A 151 3.13 9.74 -34.37
N ALA A 152 2.27 8.82 -33.93
CA ALA A 152 1.65 7.83 -34.82
C ALA A 152 0.76 8.50 -35.88
N LYS A 153 0.01 9.54 -35.50
CA LYS A 153 -0.86 10.31 -36.40
C LYS A 153 -0.04 11.14 -37.39
N TYR A 154 1.06 11.75 -36.94
CA TYR A 154 2.01 12.45 -37.80
C TYR A 154 2.63 11.51 -38.83
N ASN A 155 3.12 10.35 -38.38
CA ASN A 155 3.72 9.33 -39.23
C ASN A 155 2.70 8.76 -40.23
N TYR A 156 1.46 8.51 -39.80
CA TYR A 156 0.38 8.09 -40.69
C TYR A 156 0.05 9.15 -41.75
N SER A 157 -0.03 10.43 -41.37
CA SER A 157 -0.27 11.52 -42.32
C SER A 157 0.85 11.69 -43.33
N SER A 158 2.11 11.58 -42.87
CA SER A 158 3.30 11.62 -43.74
C SER A 158 3.31 10.45 -44.72
N LEU A 159 3.06 9.23 -44.23
CA LEU A 159 2.98 8.04 -45.06
C LEU A 159 1.80 8.09 -46.05
N LYS A 160 0.66 8.64 -45.63
CA LYS A 160 -0.51 8.84 -46.49
C LYS A 160 -0.21 9.82 -47.62
N LYS A 161 0.47 10.94 -47.33
CA LYS A 161 0.93 11.88 -48.36
C LYS A 161 1.89 11.21 -49.33
N GLN A 162 2.87 10.44 -48.84
CA GLN A 162 3.79 9.69 -49.69
C GLN A 162 3.06 8.65 -50.55
N PHE A 163 2.05 7.97 -49.99
CA PHE A 163 1.20 7.05 -50.72
C PHE A 163 0.38 7.75 -51.81
N ASP A 164 -0.19 8.92 -51.53
CA ASP A 164 -0.96 9.69 -52.51
C ASP A 164 -0.04 10.25 -53.62
N THR A 165 1.19 10.64 -53.27
CA THR A 165 2.25 10.98 -54.24
C THR A 165 2.66 9.76 -55.08
N LEU A 166 2.88 8.60 -54.45
CA LEU A 166 3.17 7.34 -55.13
C LEU A 166 2.02 6.85 -56.00
N LYS A 167 0.77 7.16 -55.63
CA LYS A 167 -0.45 6.87 -56.40
C LYS A 167 -0.51 7.74 -57.65
N GLN A 168 -0.18 9.04 -57.55
CA GLN A 168 0.01 9.90 -58.72
C GLN A 168 1.13 9.40 -59.65
N PHE A 169 2.22 8.87 -59.09
CA PHE A 169 3.27 8.22 -59.89
C PHE A 169 2.84 6.82 -60.40
N ALA A 170 1.87 6.15 -59.77
CA ALA A 170 1.39 4.81 -60.14
C ALA A 170 0.48 4.79 -61.37
N ASP A 171 -0.17 5.89 -61.72
CA ASP A 171 -0.94 6.02 -62.96
C ASP A 171 -0.04 5.98 -64.23
N SER A 172 1.30 5.90 -64.07
CA SER A 172 2.26 5.95 -65.18
C SER A 172 3.01 4.64 -65.52
N GLN A 173 2.94 3.57 -64.72
CA GLN A 173 3.52 2.26 -65.08
C GLN A 173 2.72 1.09 -64.51
N GLN A 174 2.00 0.44 -65.41
CA GLN A 174 1.14 -0.72 -65.24
C GLN A 174 2.01 -1.98 -65.44
N ASP A 175 2.13 -2.84 -64.42
CA ASP A 175 2.36 -4.30 -64.51
C ASP A 175 3.08 -4.87 -63.27
N ASN A 176 4.08 -4.19 -62.70
CA ASN A 176 4.81 -4.73 -61.53
C ASN A 176 4.12 -4.53 -60.16
N LYS A 177 3.00 -3.80 -60.09
CA LYS A 177 2.34 -3.39 -58.83
C LYS A 177 1.18 -4.28 -58.38
N PHE A 178 0.56 -5.06 -59.27
CA PHE A 178 -0.59 -5.91 -58.89
C PHE A 178 -0.18 -7.04 -57.93
N LEU A 179 1.01 -7.61 -58.14
CA LEU A 179 1.58 -8.60 -57.23
C LEU A 179 1.92 -8.01 -55.85
N PHE A 180 2.35 -6.74 -55.82
CA PHE A 180 2.77 -6.05 -54.59
C PHE A 180 1.58 -5.73 -53.68
N ILE A 181 0.48 -5.23 -54.25
CA ILE A 181 -0.77 -4.97 -53.50
C ILE A 181 -1.35 -6.28 -52.94
N ASN A 182 -1.39 -7.33 -53.75
CA ASN A 182 -1.93 -8.62 -53.31
C ASN A 182 -1.06 -9.28 -52.21
N THR A 183 0.27 -9.14 -52.27
CA THR A 183 1.18 -9.65 -51.24
C THR A 183 1.03 -8.89 -49.91
N LEU A 184 0.81 -7.58 -49.97
CA LEU A 184 0.57 -6.75 -48.78
C LEU A 184 -0.80 -7.04 -48.16
N ASP A 185 -1.85 -7.25 -48.97
CA ASP A 185 -3.19 -7.60 -48.49
C ASP A 185 -3.18 -8.93 -47.72
N ILE A 186 -2.48 -9.95 -48.23
CA ILE A 186 -2.33 -11.25 -47.54
C ILE A 186 -1.63 -11.06 -46.18
N ARG A 187 -0.62 -10.19 -46.10
CA ARG A 187 0.13 -9.92 -44.85
C ARG A 187 -0.71 -9.11 -43.85
N ILE A 188 -1.49 -8.15 -44.33
CA ILE A 188 -2.45 -7.38 -43.50
C ILE A 188 -3.53 -8.30 -42.95
N GLU A 189 -4.05 -9.22 -43.75
CA GLU A 189 -5.05 -10.20 -43.33
C GLU A 189 -4.50 -11.20 -42.29
N THR A 190 -3.24 -11.61 -42.47
CA THR A 190 -2.54 -12.47 -41.48
C THR A 190 -2.41 -11.77 -40.13
N LEU A 191 -2.02 -10.48 -40.13
CA LEU A 191 -1.90 -9.68 -38.91
C LEU A 191 -3.26 -9.43 -38.25
N ARG A 192 -4.30 -9.17 -39.05
CA ARG A 192 -5.68 -9.02 -38.56
C ARG A 192 -6.16 -10.27 -37.85
N ARG A 193 -5.92 -11.44 -38.44
CA ARG A 193 -6.34 -12.73 -37.87
C ARG A 193 -5.57 -13.12 -36.61
N LEU A 194 -4.30 -12.74 -36.51
CA LEU A 194 -3.52 -12.88 -35.29
C LEU A 194 -4.07 -11.97 -34.17
N LEU A 195 -4.46 -10.74 -34.50
CA LEU A 195 -5.10 -9.81 -33.56
C LEU A 195 -6.44 -10.35 -33.04
N GLU A 196 -7.28 -10.88 -33.91
CA GLU A 196 -8.56 -11.51 -33.55
C GLU A 196 -8.39 -12.73 -32.62
N MET A 197 -7.33 -13.53 -32.81
CA MET A 197 -7.01 -14.63 -31.89
C MET A 197 -6.60 -14.13 -30.49
N THR A 198 -5.97 -12.96 -30.39
CA THR A 198 -5.60 -12.36 -29.09
C THR A 198 -6.84 -12.01 -28.25
N ASP A 199 -7.91 -11.53 -28.89
CA ASP A 199 -9.17 -11.24 -28.21
C ASP A 199 -9.96 -12.51 -27.89
N ALA A 200 -9.97 -13.51 -28.79
CA ALA A 200 -10.67 -14.77 -28.61
C ALA A 200 -10.07 -15.66 -27.49
N TYR A 201 -8.76 -15.58 -27.27
CA TYR A 201 -8.04 -16.43 -26.30
C TYR A 201 -7.40 -15.65 -25.14
N LYS A 202 -7.92 -14.45 -24.84
CA LYS A 202 -7.41 -13.50 -23.82
C LYS A 202 -7.14 -14.09 -22.42
N ASN A 203 -7.77 -15.22 -22.08
CA ASN A 203 -7.65 -15.89 -20.77
C ASN A 203 -7.00 -17.29 -20.85
N ASN A 204 -6.47 -17.70 -22.01
CA ASN A 204 -5.84 -19.01 -22.18
C ASN A 204 -4.59 -18.89 -23.09
N ASP A 205 -3.50 -18.46 -22.47
CA ASP A 205 -2.22 -18.22 -23.13
C ASP A 205 -1.67 -19.46 -23.84
N GLU A 206 -1.81 -20.65 -23.24
CA GLU A 206 -1.31 -21.90 -23.85
C GLU A 206 -2.02 -22.25 -25.16
N GLU A 207 -3.34 -22.10 -25.18
CA GLU A 207 -4.16 -22.37 -26.36
C GLU A 207 -3.93 -21.31 -27.45
N PHE A 208 -3.77 -20.04 -27.05
CA PHE A 208 -3.35 -18.95 -27.94
C PHE A 208 -2.02 -19.27 -28.62
N TYR A 209 -0.98 -19.60 -27.84
CA TYR A 209 0.33 -19.92 -28.39
C TYR A 209 0.32 -21.16 -29.28
N ARG A 210 -0.50 -22.18 -28.95
CA ARG A 210 -0.66 -23.38 -29.78
C ARG A 210 -1.29 -23.05 -31.13
N LYS A 211 -2.37 -22.27 -31.15
CA LYS A 211 -3.08 -21.88 -32.37
C LYS A 211 -2.32 -20.90 -33.23
N CYS A 212 -1.63 -19.92 -32.64
CA CYS A 212 -0.73 -19.04 -33.39
C CYS A 212 0.40 -19.83 -34.07
N ARG A 213 0.99 -20.83 -33.39
CA ARG A 213 2.03 -21.69 -33.99
C ARG A 213 1.48 -22.56 -35.12
N GLU A 214 0.28 -23.11 -34.97
CA GLU A 214 -0.39 -23.90 -36.02
C GLU A 214 -0.69 -23.06 -37.26
N TYR A 215 -1.22 -21.85 -37.08
CA TYR A 215 -1.51 -20.91 -38.15
C TYR A 215 -0.25 -20.40 -38.86
N LEU A 216 0.78 -20.01 -38.11
CA LEU A 216 2.07 -19.61 -38.68
C LEU A 216 2.74 -20.75 -39.44
N ARG A 217 2.53 -22.00 -39.03
CA ARG A 217 3.05 -23.18 -39.74
C ARG A 217 2.35 -23.39 -41.09
N LEU A 218 1.02 -23.25 -41.13
CA LEU A 218 0.23 -23.30 -42.38
C LEU A 218 0.61 -22.19 -43.37
N CYS A 219 0.95 -20.99 -42.88
CA CYS A 219 1.48 -19.92 -43.72
C CYS A 219 2.90 -20.20 -44.25
N ASN A 220 3.63 -21.15 -43.66
CA ASN A 220 5.04 -21.42 -43.92
C ASN A 220 5.28 -22.70 -44.75
N ASP A 221 4.23 -23.41 -45.17
CA ASP A 221 4.32 -24.59 -46.04
C ASP A 221 4.88 -24.26 -47.44
N ASN A 222 4.97 -22.97 -47.77
CA ASN A 222 5.61 -22.46 -48.98
C ASN A 222 6.89 -21.66 -48.67
N LYS A 223 7.77 -22.23 -47.83
CA LYS A 223 9.05 -21.61 -47.39
C LYS A 223 9.90 -21.09 -48.56
N GLU A 224 9.86 -21.76 -49.70
CA GLU A 224 10.57 -21.37 -50.93
C GLU A 224 9.95 -20.12 -51.57
N SER A 225 8.61 -20.00 -51.54
CA SER A 225 7.87 -18.80 -51.96
C SER A 225 8.18 -17.61 -51.05
N VAL A 226 8.18 -17.80 -49.72
CA VAL A 226 8.43 -16.73 -48.75
C VAL A 226 9.86 -16.19 -48.82
N LEU A 227 10.85 -17.07 -48.99
CA LEU A 227 12.25 -16.67 -49.14
C LEU A 227 12.53 -16.04 -50.51
N GLY A 228 11.86 -16.52 -51.56
CA GLY A 228 11.89 -15.88 -52.88
C GLY A 228 11.31 -14.47 -52.84
N ASP A 229 10.17 -14.29 -52.16
CA ASP A 229 9.54 -12.97 -52.01
C ASP A 229 10.38 -12.03 -51.12
N LEU A 230 11.07 -12.56 -50.11
CA LEU A 230 12.02 -11.79 -49.31
C LEU A 230 13.14 -11.19 -50.17
N GLN A 231 13.74 -11.98 -51.06
CA GLN A 231 14.79 -11.48 -51.94
C GLN A 231 14.26 -10.41 -52.89
N LYS A 232 13.04 -10.57 -53.44
CA LYS A 232 12.40 -9.52 -54.25
C LYS A 232 12.20 -8.23 -53.46
N ILE A 233 11.77 -8.33 -52.20
CA ILE A 233 11.62 -7.17 -51.30
C ILE A 233 12.98 -6.49 -51.09
N VAL A 234 14.04 -7.25 -50.83
CA VAL A 234 15.40 -6.69 -50.67
C VAL A 234 15.88 -6.02 -51.95
N THR A 235 15.67 -6.63 -53.11
CA THR A 235 15.96 -6.01 -54.42
C THR A 235 15.27 -4.65 -54.57
N LEU A 236 14.03 -4.51 -54.09
CA LEU A 236 13.26 -3.27 -54.17
C LEU A 236 13.71 -2.21 -53.15
N TYR A 237 13.92 -2.59 -51.89
CA TYR A 237 14.14 -1.63 -50.79
C TYR A 237 15.62 -1.36 -50.51
N CYS A 238 16.49 -2.32 -50.75
CA CYS A 238 17.90 -2.28 -50.40
C CYS A 238 18.81 -2.17 -51.65
N GLY A 239 18.23 -1.93 -52.83
CA GLY A 239 18.91 -2.08 -54.12
C GLY A 239 19.09 -3.55 -54.48
N ASN A 240 19.63 -3.84 -55.66
CA ASN A 240 19.70 -5.23 -56.18
C ASN A 240 20.79 -6.10 -55.51
N VAL A 241 20.89 -6.04 -54.18
CA VAL A 241 21.85 -6.76 -53.33
C VAL A 241 21.84 -8.27 -53.55
N PRO A 242 20.69 -8.97 -53.68
CA PRO A 242 20.71 -10.41 -53.89
C PRO A 242 21.44 -10.80 -55.18
N ASP A 243 21.22 -10.04 -56.26
CA ASP A 243 21.87 -10.28 -57.55
C ASP A 243 23.33 -9.82 -57.53
N TYR A 244 23.64 -8.70 -56.89
CA TYR A 244 25.01 -8.25 -56.66
C TYR A 244 25.83 -9.33 -55.93
N LEU A 245 25.28 -9.91 -54.85
CA LEU A 245 25.94 -10.96 -54.09
C LEU A 245 26.13 -12.24 -54.92
N ARG A 246 25.19 -12.61 -55.79
CA ARG A 246 25.35 -13.74 -56.71
C ARG A 246 26.50 -13.52 -57.70
N GLN A 247 26.58 -12.32 -58.27
CA GLN A 247 27.55 -11.98 -59.29
C GLN A 247 28.97 -11.85 -58.71
N HIS A 248 29.11 -11.17 -57.57
CA HIS A 248 30.43 -10.88 -56.98
C HIS A 248 30.91 -11.97 -56.01
N TYR A 249 30.01 -12.78 -55.46
CA TYR A 249 30.34 -13.85 -54.50
C TYR A 249 29.68 -15.19 -54.88
N PRO A 250 30.09 -15.82 -56.00
CA PRO A 250 29.45 -17.04 -56.52
C PRO A 250 29.56 -18.28 -55.61
N ARG A 251 30.32 -18.19 -54.51
CA ARG A 251 30.42 -19.24 -53.48
C ARG A 251 29.29 -19.21 -52.43
N LEU A 252 28.44 -18.20 -52.48
CA LEU A 252 27.24 -18.10 -51.66
C LEU A 252 26.13 -18.94 -52.29
N ASN A 253 25.52 -19.82 -51.50
CA ASN A 253 24.32 -20.53 -51.95
C ASN A 253 23.05 -19.69 -51.68
N ASN A 254 21.89 -20.15 -52.13
CA ASN A 254 20.66 -19.38 -51.99
C ASN A 254 20.28 -19.12 -50.52
N ASP A 255 20.58 -20.05 -49.61
CA ASP A 255 20.41 -19.85 -48.16
C ASP A 255 21.32 -18.77 -47.59
N ASP A 256 22.58 -18.73 -48.05
CA ASP A 256 23.55 -17.71 -47.66
C ASP A 256 23.07 -16.32 -48.13
N ILE A 257 22.52 -16.22 -49.35
CA ILE A 257 21.91 -14.99 -49.89
C ILE A 257 20.68 -14.59 -49.09
N ASN A 258 19.81 -15.54 -48.75
CA ASN A 258 18.63 -15.30 -47.91
C ASN A 258 19.00 -14.75 -46.53
N ILE A 259 20.07 -15.25 -45.91
CA ILE A 259 20.56 -14.72 -44.64
C ILE A 259 21.07 -13.29 -44.82
N CYS A 260 21.85 -12.99 -45.87
CA CYS A 260 22.25 -11.61 -46.17
C CYS A 260 21.05 -10.67 -46.38
N CYS A 261 20.00 -11.14 -47.06
CA CYS A 261 18.76 -10.39 -47.25
C CYS A 261 18.07 -10.05 -45.92
N MET A 262 18.03 -11.00 -44.98
CA MET A 262 17.48 -10.76 -43.64
C MET A 262 18.32 -9.78 -42.83
N GLU A 263 19.65 -9.81 -42.99
CA GLU A 263 20.57 -8.86 -42.36
C GLU A 263 20.37 -7.44 -42.91
N CYS A 264 20.18 -7.28 -44.22
CA CYS A 264 19.84 -5.99 -44.85
C CYS A 264 18.52 -5.41 -44.33
N LEU A 265 17.59 -6.27 -43.92
CA LEU A 265 16.30 -5.88 -43.32
C LEU A 265 16.33 -5.86 -41.78
N HIS A 266 17.51 -5.95 -41.18
CA HIS A 266 17.73 -5.91 -39.72
C HIS A 266 16.95 -6.96 -38.91
N PHE A 267 16.73 -8.15 -39.47
CA PHE A 267 16.14 -9.26 -38.73
C PHE A 267 17.06 -9.67 -37.58
N THR A 268 16.47 -9.85 -36.39
CA THR A 268 17.17 -10.36 -35.22
C THR A 268 17.58 -11.84 -35.42
N PRO A 269 18.65 -12.32 -34.77
CA PRO A 269 19.05 -13.72 -34.81
C PRO A 269 17.94 -14.70 -34.44
N GLN A 270 17.05 -14.30 -33.54
CA GLN A 270 15.88 -15.06 -33.10
C GLN A 270 14.83 -15.17 -34.22
N GLN A 271 14.56 -14.08 -34.95
CA GLN A 271 13.65 -14.08 -36.10
C GLN A 271 14.18 -14.95 -37.25
N ILE A 272 15.48 -14.86 -37.55
CA ILE A 272 16.14 -15.71 -38.56
C ILE A 272 16.04 -17.19 -38.18
N ARG A 273 16.24 -17.53 -36.90
CA ARG A 273 16.11 -18.90 -36.39
C ARG A 273 14.72 -19.48 -36.64
N ILE A 274 13.68 -18.70 -36.35
CA ILE A 274 12.28 -19.11 -36.52
C ILE A 274 11.98 -19.36 -38.00
N LEU A 275 12.38 -18.44 -38.88
CA LEU A 275 12.09 -18.54 -40.31
C LEU A 275 12.78 -19.74 -40.96
N PHE A 276 14.00 -20.07 -40.53
CA PHE A 276 14.74 -21.22 -41.04
C PHE A 276 14.47 -22.54 -40.30
N ASN A 277 13.68 -22.53 -39.24
CA ASN A 277 13.41 -23.68 -38.37
C ASN A 277 14.68 -24.33 -37.78
N TYR A 278 15.64 -23.52 -37.33
CA TYR A 278 16.86 -24.04 -36.70
C TYR A 278 16.65 -24.30 -35.20
N SER A 279 17.16 -25.45 -34.71
CA SER A 279 16.94 -25.90 -33.33
C SER A 279 17.75 -25.14 -32.25
N ASN A 280 18.77 -24.35 -32.62
CA ASN A 280 19.66 -23.68 -31.66
C ASN A 280 20.20 -22.33 -32.16
N ASN A 281 20.25 -21.31 -31.31
CA ASN A 281 20.85 -19.98 -31.58
C ASN A 281 22.34 -20.07 -32.01
N LYS A 282 23.10 -21.04 -31.48
CA LYS A 282 24.51 -21.26 -31.88
C LYS A 282 24.66 -21.50 -33.38
N SER A 283 23.66 -22.09 -34.04
CA SER A 283 23.67 -22.33 -35.49
C SER A 283 23.67 -21.05 -36.33
N ILE A 284 23.02 -19.98 -35.85
CA ILE A 284 22.96 -18.68 -36.53
C ILE A 284 24.31 -17.98 -36.47
N TYR A 285 24.94 -17.91 -35.29
CA TYR A 285 26.25 -17.27 -35.14
C TYR A 285 27.33 -18.01 -35.93
N THR A 286 27.31 -19.34 -35.96
CA THR A 286 28.21 -20.14 -36.80
C THR A 286 27.99 -19.88 -38.29
N LYS A 287 26.74 -19.75 -38.74
CA LYS A 287 26.41 -19.40 -40.14
C LYS A 287 26.86 -17.98 -40.49
N ARG A 288 26.66 -16.98 -39.63
CA ARG A 288 27.18 -15.62 -39.81
C ARG A 288 28.71 -15.63 -39.89
N ASN A 289 29.39 -16.39 -39.04
CA ASN A 289 30.85 -16.50 -39.10
C ASN A 289 31.33 -17.19 -40.39
N ARG A 290 30.63 -18.22 -40.84
CA ARG A 290 30.87 -18.86 -42.14
C ARG A 290 30.67 -17.89 -43.32
N LEU A 291 29.61 -17.07 -43.27
CA LEU A 291 29.34 -16.03 -44.27
C LEU A 291 30.46 -15.00 -44.32
N ARG A 292 30.93 -14.52 -43.17
CA ARG A 292 32.09 -13.61 -43.08
C ARG A 292 33.32 -14.20 -43.77
N ASN A 293 33.60 -15.48 -43.54
CA ASN A 293 34.72 -16.16 -44.19
C ASN A 293 34.52 -16.31 -45.71
N LYS A 294 33.31 -16.62 -46.16
CA LYS A 294 32.96 -16.71 -47.60
C LYS A 294 33.06 -15.37 -48.31
N LEU A 295 32.65 -14.30 -47.64
CA LEU A 295 32.75 -12.91 -48.08
C LEU A 295 34.16 -12.31 -47.90
N ARG A 296 35.09 -13.07 -47.30
CA ARG A 296 36.47 -12.65 -47.00
C ARG A 296 36.54 -11.33 -46.23
N LEU A 297 35.65 -11.15 -45.27
CA LEU A 297 35.58 -9.91 -44.50
C LEU A 297 36.75 -9.80 -43.52
N PRO A 298 37.37 -8.61 -43.42
CA PRO A 298 38.33 -8.29 -42.36
C PRO A 298 37.77 -8.51 -40.95
N HIS A 299 38.64 -8.80 -39.97
CA HIS A 299 38.23 -9.04 -38.59
C HIS A 299 37.51 -7.85 -37.93
N ASN A 300 37.78 -6.62 -38.40
CA ASN A 300 37.24 -5.38 -37.86
C ASN A 300 35.94 -4.90 -38.51
N ILE A 301 35.44 -5.55 -39.56
CA ILE A 301 34.19 -5.16 -40.24
C ILE A 301 33.12 -6.19 -39.92
N SER A 302 31.96 -5.78 -39.39
CA SER A 302 30.83 -6.67 -39.12
C SER A 302 30.12 -7.11 -40.43
N LEU A 303 29.38 -8.22 -40.40
CA LEU A 303 28.62 -8.66 -41.58
C LEU A 303 27.56 -7.61 -41.96
N GLY A 304 26.92 -7.00 -40.95
CA GLY A 304 25.92 -5.97 -41.16
C GLY A 304 26.51 -4.68 -41.76
N GLU A 305 27.66 -4.24 -41.26
CA GLU A 305 28.36 -3.04 -41.78
C GLU A 305 28.72 -3.21 -43.26
N PHE A 306 29.24 -4.38 -43.64
CA PHE A 306 29.57 -4.69 -45.03
C PHE A 306 28.33 -4.72 -45.94
N LEU A 307 27.24 -5.33 -45.49
CA LEU A 307 26.00 -5.35 -46.28
C LEU A 307 25.41 -3.95 -46.41
N GLN A 308 25.49 -3.13 -45.36
CA GLN A 308 25.02 -1.75 -45.39
C GLN A 308 25.82 -0.89 -46.38
N SER A 309 27.14 -1.12 -46.52
CA SER A 309 27.93 -0.41 -47.53
C SER A 309 27.52 -0.77 -48.95
N ILE A 310 27.23 -2.06 -49.23
CA ILE A 310 26.69 -2.49 -50.53
C ILE A 310 25.33 -1.85 -50.80
N VAL A 311 24.44 -1.85 -49.82
CA VAL A 311 23.11 -1.21 -49.94
C VAL A 311 23.25 0.27 -50.29
N TYR A 312 24.12 0.98 -49.58
CA TYR A 312 24.39 2.40 -49.82
C TYR A 312 24.96 2.64 -51.24
N GLU A 313 25.92 1.84 -51.68
CA GLU A 313 26.50 1.93 -53.03
C GLU A 313 25.44 1.71 -54.13
N LEU A 314 24.63 0.66 -54.00
CA LEU A 314 23.61 0.31 -55.00
C LEU A 314 22.45 1.31 -55.04
N GLN A 315 22.08 1.91 -53.90
CA GLN A 315 21.04 2.95 -53.83
C GLN A 315 21.52 4.29 -54.38
N ASN A 316 22.82 4.59 -54.30
CA ASN A 316 23.38 5.82 -54.87
C ASN A 316 23.68 5.71 -56.38
N GLN A 317 23.89 4.50 -56.90
CA GLN A 317 24.04 4.25 -58.34
C GLN A 317 22.71 4.41 -59.12
N THR A 318 21.56 4.19 -58.47
CA THR A 318 20.22 4.41 -59.07
C THR A 318 19.78 5.87 -59.12
N GLN A 319 20.59 6.82 -58.62
CA GLN A 319 20.32 8.27 -58.64
C GLN A 319 21.11 9.06 -59.69
N THR A 320 21.87 8.42 -60.58
CA THR A 320 22.50 9.11 -61.74
C THR A 320 21.81 8.78 -63.06
N PRO A 321 21.02 9.70 -63.64
CA PRO A 321 20.85 9.80 -65.08
C PRO A 321 21.96 10.69 -65.67
N ILE A 322 22.80 10.04 -66.49
CA ILE A 322 23.30 10.49 -67.80
C ILE A 322 23.77 11.96 -67.86
N GLY A 323 25.09 12.15 -67.70
CA GLY A 323 25.76 13.33 -68.21
C GLY A 323 25.66 13.35 -69.74
N GLU A 324 25.15 14.46 -70.26
CA GLU A 324 25.24 14.83 -71.67
C GLU A 324 26.70 14.84 -72.10
N ALA A 325 27.02 13.99 -73.06
CA ALA A 325 28.13 14.22 -73.97
C ALA A 325 27.72 15.40 -74.88
N CYS A 326 28.19 16.60 -74.55
CA CYS A 326 28.36 17.71 -75.48
C CYS A 326 29.66 18.43 -75.12
N GLY A 327 30.69 18.12 -75.90
CA GLY A 327 31.99 18.78 -75.98
C GLY A 327 32.62 18.40 -77.30
#